data_AF-A0A818L6X4-F1
#
_entry.id   AF-A0A818L6X4-F1
#
_cell.length_a   1.000
_cell.length_b   1.000
_cell.length_c   1.000
_cell.angle_alpha   90.00
_cell.angle_beta   90.00
_cell.angle_gamma   90.00
#
_symmetry.space_group_name_H-M   'P 1'
#
loop_
_entity.id
_entity.type
_entity.pdbx_description
1 polymer ?
#
loop_
_entity_poly.entity_id
_entity_poly.type
_entity_poly.pdbx_seq_one_letter_code
_entity_poly.pdbx_strand_id
1 'polypeptide(L)'
;MAYLWVFTRLTIHFILNGHLKGGYRVVENPIKLCQSISVLEIIHPLIGFTKGDWLSPFMQFSGRNLILFLVINYNHQIKPSPIISYLFLVWSFVELFRYPYYGIRLLNKQNRIITWFRYTLWIILYPLGAFIEG
;
A
#
# COMPACT_ATOMS: atom_id res chain seq x y z
N MET A 1 -10.47 -0.93 4.80
CA MET A 1 -10.55 -0.77 6.26
C MET A 1 -9.20 -0.93 6.95
N ALA A 2 -8.45 -2.02 6.72
CA ALA A 2 -7.15 -2.23 7.38
C ALA A 2 -6.05 -1.23 6.94
N TYR A 3 -5.95 -0.84 5.66
CA TYR A 3 -5.01 0.23 5.24
C TYR A 3 -5.34 1.61 5.85
N LEU A 4 -6.61 1.92 6.08
CA LEU A 4 -7.02 3.16 6.74
C LEU A 4 -6.61 3.16 8.22
N TRP A 5 -6.70 2.01 8.88
CA TRP A 5 -6.21 1.84 10.25
C TRP A 5 -4.68 1.95 10.34
N VAL A 6 -3.95 1.37 9.38
CA VAL A 6 -2.49 1.50 9.30
C VAL A 6 -2.09 2.96 9.11
N PHE A 7 -2.78 3.67 8.20
CA PHE A 7 -2.55 5.09 7.97
C PHE A 7 -2.77 5.90 9.25
N THR A 8 -3.95 5.84 9.87
CA THR A 8 -4.25 6.64 11.07
C THR A 8 -3.27 6.36 12.20
N ARG A 9 -2.87 5.10 12.42
CA ARG A 9 -1.90 4.74 13.47
C ARG A 9 -0.51 5.30 13.18
N LEU A 10 -0.03 5.26 11.93
CA LEU A 10 1.25 5.84 11.57
C LEU A 10 1.24 7.37 11.66
N THR A 11 0.14 8.03 11.24
CA THR A 11 0.01 9.49 11.34
C THR A 11 -0.06 9.95 12.79
N ILE A 12 -0.81 9.24 13.65
CA ILE A 12 -0.85 9.51 15.10
C ILE A 12 0.54 9.31 15.71
N HIS A 13 1.25 8.25 15.34
CA HIS A 13 2.60 8.00 15.85
C HIS A 13 3.58 9.11 15.44
N PHE A 14 3.45 9.64 14.22
CA PHE A 14 4.23 10.78 13.75
C PHE A 14 3.92 12.07 14.51
N ILE A 15 2.64 12.39 14.71
CA ILE A 15 2.21 13.60 15.43
C ILE A 15 2.66 13.55 16.90
N LEU A 16 2.57 12.39 17.54
CA LEU A 16 2.91 12.23 18.96
C LEU A 16 4.42 12.20 19.22
N ASN A 17 5.20 11.57 18.32
CA ASN A 17 6.63 11.34 18.58
C ASN A 17 7.54 12.24 17.77
N GLY A 18 7.04 12.98 16.77
CA GLY A 18 7.84 13.80 15.85
C GLY A 18 8.70 13.00 14.86
N HIS A 19 8.74 11.67 14.99
CA HIS A 19 9.52 10.77 14.14
C HIS A 19 8.74 9.48 13.87
N LEU A 20 9.04 8.82 12.75
CA LEU A 20 8.43 7.54 12.35
C LEU A 20 9.24 6.31 12.78
N LYS A 21 10.29 6.51 13.60
CA LYS A 21 11.22 5.45 14.01
C LYS A 21 10.48 4.40 14.84
N GLY A 22 10.48 3.14 14.40
CA GLY A 22 9.81 2.03 15.10
C GLY A 22 8.28 1.93 14.89
N GLY A 23 7.64 2.89 14.19
CA GLY A 23 6.21 2.83 13.87
C GLY A 23 5.80 1.57 13.11
N TYR A 24 6.68 1.05 12.26
CA TYR A 24 6.51 -0.20 11.54
C TYR A 24 6.13 -1.39 12.44
N ARG A 25 6.70 -1.48 13.65
CA ARG A 25 6.49 -2.63 14.55
C ARG A 25 5.03 -2.77 15.01
N VAL A 26 4.28 -1.66 15.04
CA VAL A 26 2.86 -1.63 15.41
C VAL A 26 1.96 -2.01 14.22
N VAL A 27 2.43 -1.81 13.00
CA VAL A 27 1.64 -2.00 11.77
C VAL A 27 2.03 -3.25 10.97
N GLU A 28 3.13 -3.92 11.31
CA GLU A 28 3.63 -5.11 10.62
C GLU A 28 2.57 -6.22 10.51
N ASN A 29 1.96 -6.64 11.62
CA ASN A 29 0.95 -7.70 11.64
C ASN A 29 -0.30 -7.37 10.81
N PRO A 30 -0.95 -6.19 10.97
CA PRO A 30 -2.12 -5.86 10.18
C PRO A 30 -1.80 -5.69 8.69
N ILE A 31 -0.61 -5.20 8.31
CA ILE A 31 -0.20 -5.13 6.91
C ILE A 31 -0.01 -6.53 6.33
N LYS A 32 0.64 -7.45 7.05
CA LYS A 32 0.79 -8.85 6.61
C LYS A 32 -0.56 -9.51 6.37
N LEU A 33 -1.52 -9.31 7.28
CA LEU A 33 -2.90 -9.80 7.11
C LEU A 33 -3.59 -9.16 5.90
N CYS A 34 -3.44 -7.84 5.73
CA CYS A 34 -3.97 -7.11 4.58
C CYS A 34 -3.46 -7.70 3.26
N GLN A 35 -2.16 -7.95 3.19
CA GLN A 35 -1.49 -8.47 2.01
C GLN A 35 -2.00 -9.88 1.67
N SER A 36 -2.20 -10.74 2.68
CA SER A 36 -2.81 -12.07 2.49
C SER A 36 -4.23 -11.98 1.94
N ILE A 37 -5.03 -11.01 2.42
CA ILE A 37 -6.40 -10.80 1.93
C ILE A 37 -6.40 -10.23 0.51
N SER A 38 -5.41 -9.43 0.13
CA SER A 38 -5.27 -8.88 -1.24
C SER A 38 -5.09 -9.97 -2.32
N VAL A 39 -4.80 -11.22 -1.97
CA VAL A 39 -4.86 -12.36 -2.92
C VAL A 39 -6.26 -12.49 -3.54
N LEU A 40 -7.31 -12.15 -2.79
CA LEU A 40 -8.68 -12.16 -3.29
C LEU A 40 -8.89 -11.17 -4.46
N GLU A 41 -8.14 -10.07 -4.51
CA GLU A 41 -8.18 -9.12 -5.64
C GLU A 41 -7.69 -9.76 -6.96
N ILE A 42 -6.87 -10.82 -6.89
CA ILE A 42 -6.42 -11.60 -8.04
C ILE A 42 -7.41 -12.73 -8.36
N ILE A 43 -7.94 -13.39 -7.32
CA ILE A 43 -8.85 -14.52 -7.46
C ILE A 43 -10.19 -14.11 -8.07
N HIS A 44 -10.78 -12.97 -7.67
CA HIS A 44 -12.07 -12.53 -8.19
C HIS A 44 -12.14 -12.36 -9.73
N PRO A 45 -11.18 -11.71 -10.40
CA PRO A 45 -11.17 -11.66 -11.87
C PRO A 45 -10.79 -13.01 -12.51
N LEU A 46 -9.96 -13.85 -11.87
CA LEU A 46 -9.64 -15.19 -12.36
C LEU A 46 -10.86 -16.13 -12.41
N ILE A 47 -11.77 -16.03 -11.43
CA ILE A 47 -13.02 -16.81 -11.38
C ILE A 47 -14.12 -16.17 -12.25
N GLY A 48 -13.88 -14.99 -12.84
CA GLY A 48 -14.85 -14.30 -13.70
C GLY A 48 -15.93 -13.52 -12.94
N PHE A 49 -15.75 -13.30 -11.63
CA PHE A 49 -16.66 -12.49 -10.80
C PHE A 49 -16.68 -11.01 -11.21
N THR A 50 -15.60 -10.52 -11.85
CA THR A 50 -15.50 -9.15 -12.36
C THR A 50 -14.84 -9.12 -13.75
N LYS A 51 -15.36 -8.28 -14.65
CA LYS A 51 -14.84 -8.09 -16.03
C LYS A 51 -13.58 -7.21 -16.06
N GLY A 52 -12.50 -7.61 -15.37
CA GLY A 52 -11.26 -6.84 -15.27
C GLY A 52 -10.01 -7.66 -15.53
N ASP A 53 -8.94 -7.01 -16.00
CA ASP A 53 -7.61 -7.61 -16.18
C ASP A 53 -7.02 -8.07 -14.83
N TRP A 54 -6.74 -9.36 -14.71
CA TRP A 54 -6.10 -9.97 -13.54
C TRP A 54 -4.60 -9.63 -13.43
N LEU A 55 -3.96 -9.26 -14.55
CA LEU A 55 -2.53 -8.95 -14.64
C LEU A 55 -2.13 -7.72 -13.81
N SER A 56 -2.93 -6.66 -13.82
CA SER A 56 -2.58 -5.42 -13.10
C SER A 56 -2.61 -5.57 -11.56
N PRO A 57 -3.64 -6.20 -10.95
CA PRO A 57 -3.64 -6.56 -9.54
C PRO A 57 -2.50 -7.54 -9.19
N PHE A 58 -2.21 -8.51 -10.07
CA PHE A 58 -1.14 -9.48 -9.86
C PHE A 58 0.26 -8.85 -9.78
N MET A 59 0.58 -7.94 -10.72
CA MET A 59 1.85 -7.20 -10.68
C MET A 59 1.97 -6.33 -9.42
N GLN A 60 0.89 -5.64 -9.03
CA GLN A 60 0.85 -4.82 -7.81
C GLN A 60 1.04 -5.66 -6.54
N PHE A 61 0.35 -6.79 -6.45
CA PHE A 61 0.45 -7.72 -5.34
C PHE A 61 1.86 -8.32 -5.24
N SER A 62 2.44 -8.73 -6.37
CA SER A 62 3.78 -9.32 -6.42
C SER A 62 4.84 -8.30 -6.00
N GLY A 63 4.80 -7.08 -6.54
CA GLY A 63 5.73 -6.02 -6.16
C GLY A 63 5.68 -5.68 -4.67
N ARG A 64 4.48 -5.58 -4.10
CA ARG A 64 4.32 -5.31 -2.65
C ARG A 64 4.78 -6.47 -1.78
N ASN A 65 4.50 -7.72 -2.16
CA ASN A 65 4.94 -8.89 -1.42
C ASN A 65 6.45 -9.06 -1.45
N LEU A 66 7.10 -8.81 -2.59
CA LEU A 66 8.56 -8.86 -2.69
C LEU A 66 9.19 -7.87 -1.72
N ILE A 67 8.72 -6.62 -1.69
CA ILE A 67 9.26 -5.63 -0.74
C ILE A 67 8.96 -6.04 0.71
N LEU A 68 7.73 -6.51 1.01
CA LEU A 68 7.34 -6.84 2.38
C LEU A 68 8.06 -8.07 2.95
N PHE A 69 8.15 -9.16 2.17
CA PHE A 69 8.69 -10.43 2.62
C PHE A 69 10.17 -10.60 2.26
N LEU A 70 10.62 -10.14 1.10
CA LEU A 70 12.00 -10.32 0.66
C LEU A 70 12.91 -9.22 1.22
N VAL A 71 12.49 -7.95 1.21
CA VAL A 71 13.35 -6.86 1.70
C VAL A 71 13.21 -6.70 3.21
N ILE A 72 11.98 -6.52 3.71
CA ILE A 72 11.74 -6.10 5.10
C ILE A 72 11.77 -7.28 6.08
N ASN A 73 11.22 -8.43 5.70
CA ASN A 73 11.22 -9.60 6.58
C ASN A 73 12.59 -10.31 6.62
N TYR A 74 13.39 -10.25 5.54
CA TYR A 74 14.76 -10.77 5.53
C TYR A 74 15.71 -9.88 6.33
N ASN A 75 15.63 -8.55 6.16
CA ASN A 75 16.52 -7.62 6.84
C ASN A 75 15.88 -7.07 8.13
N HIS A 76 16.05 -7.78 9.25
CA HIS A 76 15.57 -7.32 10.55
C HIS A 76 16.20 -5.99 11.02
N GLN A 77 17.39 -5.65 10.52
CA GLN A 77 18.14 -4.45 10.93
C GLN A 77 17.55 -3.14 10.38
N ILE A 78 16.84 -3.19 9.25
CA ILE A 78 16.22 -1.99 8.64
C ILE A 78 14.83 -1.70 9.21
N LYS A 79 14.18 -2.66 9.89
CA LYS A 79 12.84 -2.51 10.51
C LYS A 79 12.65 -1.28 11.41
N PRO A 80 13.62 -0.84 12.23
CA PRO A 80 13.46 0.37 13.05
C PRO A 80 13.66 1.67 12.25
N SER A 81 14.12 1.61 10.99
CA SER A 81 14.36 2.80 10.19
C SER A 81 13.05 3.57 9.92
N PRO A 82 13.07 4.92 10.00
CA PRO A 82 11.88 5.72 9.73
C PRO A 82 11.43 5.63 8.26
N ILE A 83 12.34 5.24 7.36
CA ILE A 83 12.10 5.12 5.92
C ILE A 83 11.03 4.05 5.64
N ILE A 84 11.10 2.90 6.31
CA ILE A 84 10.11 1.82 6.13
C ILE A 84 8.72 2.27 6.59
N SER A 85 8.65 2.90 7.77
CA SER A 85 7.39 3.46 8.27
C SER A 85 6.80 4.51 7.31
N TYR A 86 7.65 5.33 6.67
CA TYR A 86 7.22 6.32 5.67
C TYR A 86 6.69 5.64 4.39
N LEU A 87 7.37 4.61 3.90
CA LEU A 87 6.92 3.82 2.75
C LEU A 87 5.50 3.26 2.97
N PHE A 88 5.25 2.69 4.14
CA PHE A 88 3.91 2.16 4.47
C PHE A 88 2.85 3.24 4.66
N LEU A 89 3.24 4.42 5.13
CA LEU A 89 2.34 5.58 5.22
C LEU A 89 1.91 6.02 3.82
N VAL A 90 2.85 6.15 2.88
CA VAL A 90 2.58 6.49 1.49
C VAL A 90 1.73 5.41 0.82
N TRP A 91 2.07 4.12 0.99
CA TRP A 91 1.25 3.02 0.46
C TRP A 91 -0.18 3.04 1.00
N SER A 92 -0.36 3.22 2.30
CA SER A 92 -1.69 3.27 2.89
C SER A 92 -2.48 4.49 2.41
N PHE A 93 -1.81 5.63 2.18
CA PHE A 93 -2.42 6.81 1.59
C PHE A 93 -2.90 6.56 0.15
N VAL A 94 -2.09 5.89 -0.68
CA VAL A 94 -2.46 5.51 -2.05
C VAL A 94 -3.73 4.66 -2.07
N GLU A 95 -3.78 3.66 -1.19
CA GLU A 95 -4.93 2.76 -1.05
C GLU A 95 -6.19 3.51 -0.66
N LEU A 96 -6.07 4.55 0.16
CA LEU A 96 -7.17 5.38 0.61
C LEU A 96 -7.91 6.06 -0.56
N PHE A 97 -7.21 6.42 -1.64
CA PHE A 97 -7.82 6.97 -2.86
C PHE A 97 -8.22 5.89 -3.88
N ARG A 98 -7.55 4.74 -3.86
CA ARG A 98 -7.83 3.62 -4.78
C ARG A 98 -9.20 2.99 -4.52
N TYR A 99 -9.56 2.73 -3.27
CA TYR A 99 -10.86 2.11 -2.95
C TYR A 99 -12.08 2.97 -3.34
N PRO A 100 -12.10 4.29 -3.06
CA PRO A 100 -13.14 5.20 -3.55
C PRO A 100 -13.21 5.27 -5.08
N TYR A 101 -12.08 5.17 -5.79
CA TYR A 101 -12.06 5.12 -7.26
C TYR A 101 -12.90 3.96 -7.79
N TYR A 102 -12.69 2.75 -7.26
CA TYR A 102 -13.45 1.57 -7.67
C TYR A 102 -14.94 1.70 -7.35
N GLY A 103 -15.28 2.26 -6.18
CA GLY A 103 -16.67 2.53 -5.79
C GLY A 103 -17.37 3.53 -6.72
N ILE A 104 -16.69 4.62 -7.08
CA ILE A 104 -17.23 5.66 -7.97
C ILE A 104 -17.37 5.15 -9.41
N ARG A 105 -16.46 4.28 -9.86
CA ARG A 105 -16.53 3.63 -11.17
C ARG A 105 -17.73 2.68 -11.28
N LEU A 106 -18.13 2.01 -10.20
CA LEU A 106 -19.37 1.22 -10.13
C LEU A 106 -20.62 2.10 -10.26
N LEU A 107 -20.56 3.36 -9.80
CA LEU A 107 -21.64 4.34 -9.91
C LEU A 107 -21.63 5.12 -11.25
N ASN A 108 -20.82 4.71 -12.22
CA ASN A 108 -20.67 5.34 -13.54
C ASN A 108 -20.33 6.85 -13.53
N LYS A 109 -19.90 7.39 -12.39
CA LYS A 109 -19.37 8.75 -12.31
C LYS A 109 -17.85 8.68 -12.45
N GLN A 110 -17.26 9.56 -13.24
CA GLN A 110 -15.80 9.70 -13.31
C GLN A 110 -15.38 10.94 -12.55
N ASN A 111 -14.53 10.77 -11.53
CA ASN A 111 -13.98 11.89 -10.78
C ASN A 111 -12.52 12.10 -11.16
N ARG A 112 -12.25 13.22 -11.86
CA ARG A 112 -10.93 13.55 -12.45
C ARG A 112 -9.81 13.63 -11.40
N ILE A 113 -10.15 14.04 -10.18
CA ILE A 113 -9.20 14.18 -9.06
C ILE A 113 -8.62 12.81 -8.67
N ILE A 114 -9.46 11.79 -8.60
CA ILE A 114 -9.05 10.46 -8.14
C ILE A 114 -8.18 9.77 -9.20
N THR A 115 -8.52 9.96 -10.47
CA THR A 115 -7.71 9.49 -11.60
C THR A 115 -6.33 10.17 -11.60
N TRP A 116 -6.25 11.46 -11.26
CA TRP A 116 -4.98 12.19 -11.16
C TRP A 116 -4.09 11.64 -10.05
N PHE A 117 -4.64 11.45 -8.83
CA PHE A 117 -3.88 10.85 -7.72
C PHE A 117 -3.32 9.48 -8.08
N ARG A 118 -4.11 8.66 -8.79
CA ARG A 118 -3.64 7.35 -9.26
C ARG A 118 -2.35 7.46 -10.07
N TYR A 119 -2.17 8.47 -10.92
CA TYR A 119 -0.98 8.60 -11.77
C TYR A 119 0.20 9.27 -11.05
N THR A 120 -0.06 10.26 -10.21
CA THR A 120 1.00 11.00 -9.49
C THR A 120 1.68 10.15 -8.41
N LEU A 121 0.94 9.22 -7.79
CA LEU A 121 1.46 8.44 -6.67
C LEU A 121 2.54 7.43 -7.06
N TRP A 122 2.56 6.95 -8.31
CA TRP A 122 3.63 6.08 -8.80
C TRP A 122 4.96 6.82 -8.95
N ILE A 123 4.91 8.10 -9.31
CA ILE A 123 6.10 8.95 -9.48
C ILE A 123 6.85 9.11 -8.15
N ILE A 124 6.14 9.14 -7.02
CA ILE A 124 6.76 9.20 -5.68
C ILE A 124 7.32 7.84 -5.27
N LEU A 125 6.69 6.74 -5.70
CA LEU A 125 7.03 5.38 -5.31
C LEU A 125 8.36 4.89 -5.91
N TYR A 126 8.61 5.19 -7.19
CA TYR A 126 9.82 4.80 -7.91
C TYR A 126 11.13 5.33 -7.29
N PRO A 127 11.28 6.64 -7.01
CA PRO A 127 12.49 7.15 -6.38
C PRO A 127 12.67 6.58 -4.97
N LEU A 128 11.59 6.39 -4.20
CA LEU A 128 11.66 5.74 -2.89
C LEU A 128 12.23 4.32 -2.97
N GLY A 129 11.85 3.53 -3.97
CA GLY A 129 12.43 2.21 -4.19
C GLY A 129 13.93 2.27 -4.50
N ALA A 130 14.33 3.17 -5.40
CA ALA A 130 15.73 3.36 -5.76
C ALA A 130 16.60 3.85 -4.59
N PHE A 131 16.07 4.72 -3.72
CA PHE A 131 16.75 5.18 -2.50
C PHE A 131 16.93 4.08 -1.44
N ILE A 132 16.15 3.00 -1.52
CA ILE A 132 16.23 1.87 -0.57
C ILE A 132 17.22 0.81 -1.07
N GLU A 133 17.44 0.71 -2.39
CA GLU A 133 18.40 -0.22 -3.01
C GLU A 133 19.84 0.35 -3.14
N GLY A 134 20.01 1.66 -3.01
CA GLY A 134 21.30 2.37 -3.14
C GLY A 134 22.04 2.62 -1.84
#